data_AF-A0A9E4WPM7-F1
#
_entry.id   AF-A0A9E4WPM7-F1
#
_cell.length_a   1.000
_cell.length_b   1.000
_cell.length_c   1.000
_cell.angle_alpha   90.00
_cell.angle_beta   90.00
_cell.angle_gamma   90.00
#
_symmetry.space_group_name_H-M   'P 1'
#
loop_
_entity.id
_entity.type
_entity.pdbx_description
1 polymer ?
#
loop_
_entity_poly.entity_id
_entity_poly.type
_entity_poly.pdbx_seq_one_letter_code
_entity_poly.pdbx_strand_id
1 'polypeptide(L)'
;MPSLKAPQVLLFGAVLAFGFFLALFPFFPKQLEIDEGDIATRDLVSPRDETFVSTVLTEQAMDLAALAVPDVLVADPNVAPSQLAKLDESAAAISEIRQDDDLDEASMRQALLAIVSRDGTDTILILSDERWQRVVVAAGQVLGGVLAGSITPGG
;
A
#
# COMPACT_ATOMS: atom_id res chain seq x y z
N MET A 1 49.12 90.73 35.72
CA MET A 1 48.72 89.63 34.81
C MET A 1 49.75 88.52 34.94
N PRO A 2 49.44 87.39 35.60
CA PRO A 2 50.41 86.30 35.77
C PRO A 2 50.68 85.63 34.43
N SER A 3 51.95 85.51 34.05
CA SER A 3 52.36 84.82 32.82
C SER A 3 52.15 83.32 32.99
N LEU A 4 51.26 82.75 32.17
CA LEU A 4 51.07 81.32 32.08
C LEU A 4 52.38 80.69 31.60
N LYS A 5 52.93 79.74 32.36
CA LYS A 5 54.17 79.05 31.98
C LYS A 5 53.84 78.08 30.84
N ALA A 6 54.70 78.00 29.83
CA ALA A 6 54.58 77.07 28.68
C ALA A 6 54.10 75.64 29.01
N PRO A 7 54.55 74.97 30.11
CA PRO A 7 54.04 73.64 30.45
C PRO A 7 52.55 73.59 30.83
N GLN A 8 51.98 74.68 31.36
CA GLN A 8 50.57 74.72 31.76
C GLN A 8 49.62 74.78 30.56
N VAL A 9 50.02 75.49 29.50
CA VAL A 9 49.24 75.57 28.26
C VAL A 9 49.24 74.23 27.53
N LEU A 10 50.39 73.53 27.51
CA LEU A 10 50.49 72.20 26.93
C LEU A 10 49.65 71.17 27.70
N LEU A 11 49.70 71.21 29.04
CA LEU A 11 48.89 70.31 29.88
C LEU A 11 47.39 70.54 29.65
N PHE A 12 46.96 71.79 29.59
CA PHE A 12 45.56 72.14 29.33
C PHE A 12 45.11 71.66 27.94
N GLY A 13 45.93 71.87 26.91
CA GLY A 13 45.66 71.38 25.56
C GLY A 13 45.55 69.86 25.49
N ALA A 14 46.44 69.13 26.18
CA ALA A 14 46.42 67.67 26.21
C ALA A 14 45.17 67.13 26.91
N VAL A 15 44.77 67.72 28.04
CA VAL A 15 43.54 67.33 28.76
C VAL A 15 42.31 67.61 27.90
N LEU A 16 42.25 68.76 27.23
CA LEU A 16 41.14 69.13 26.36
C LEU A 16 41.02 68.16 25.17
N ALA A 17 42.15 67.84 24.52
CA ALA A 17 42.18 66.89 23.40
C ALA A 17 41.75 65.49 23.84
N PHE A 18 42.17 65.05 25.03
CA PHE A 18 41.78 63.76 25.59
C PHE A 18 40.27 63.71 25.91
N GLY A 19 39.72 64.78 26.48
CA GLY A 19 38.28 64.91 26.72
C GLY A 19 37.45 64.84 25.44
N PHE A 20 37.90 65.51 24.38
CA PHE A 20 37.26 65.43 23.06
C PHE A 20 37.35 64.03 22.45
N PHE A 21 38.48 63.35 22.61
CA PHE A 21 38.66 62.00 22.11
C PHE A 21 37.68 61.02 22.75
N LEU A 22 37.51 61.09 24.07
CA LEU A 22 36.51 60.29 24.81
C LEU A 22 35.07 60.59 24.41
N ALA A 23 34.75 61.85 24.09
CA ALA A 23 33.41 62.25 23.67
C ALA A 23 33.08 61.77 22.24
N LEU A 24 34.04 61.80 21.32
CA LEU A 24 33.83 61.42 19.91
C LEU A 24 33.88 59.90 19.67
N PHE A 25 34.59 59.15 20.51
CA PHE A 25 34.67 57.70 20.42
C PHE A 25 33.96 57.04 21.62
N PRO A 26 32.61 56.97 21.62
CA PRO A 26 31.89 56.21 22.63
C PRO A 26 32.22 54.73 22.45
N PHE A 27 33.05 54.19 23.34
CA PHE A 27 33.49 52.78 23.34
C PHE A 27 32.43 51.80 23.89
N PHE A 28 31.26 52.31 24.28
CA PHE A 28 30.18 51.48 24.81
C PHE A 28 29.33 50.92 23.67
N PRO A 29 29.20 49.59 23.53
CA PRO A 29 28.27 49.01 22.58
C PRO A 29 26.86 49.42 22.99
N LYS A 30 26.15 50.13 22.12
CA LYS A 30 24.72 50.40 22.30
C LYS A 30 24.01 49.06 22.30
N GLN A 31 23.68 48.56 23.49
CA GLN A 31 22.78 47.42 23.63
C GLN A 31 21.42 47.91 23.14
N LEU A 32 20.89 47.28 22.10
CA LEU A 32 19.49 47.49 21.73
C LEU A 32 18.67 46.92 22.88
N GLU A 33 18.07 47.81 23.65
CA GLU A 33 17.02 47.48 24.62
C GLU A 33 15.79 47.15 23.78
N ILE A 34 15.46 45.86 23.68
CA ILE A 34 14.29 45.37 22.95
C ILE A 34 13.27 44.97 24.03
N ASP A 35 12.18 45.72 24.10
CA ASP A 35 11.06 45.44 25.01
C ASP A 35 10.01 44.54 24.36
N GLU A 36 9.31 43.75 25.18
CA GLU A 36 8.23 42.88 24.71
C GLU A 36 7.08 43.71 24.11
N GLY A 37 6.84 43.56 22.80
CA GLY A 37 5.82 44.30 22.05
C GLY A 37 6.38 45.22 20.97
N ASP A 38 7.69 45.38 20.88
CA ASP A 38 8.32 46.15 19.81
C ASP A 38 8.14 45.49 18.43
N ILE A 39 7.76 46.31 17.46
CA ILE A 39 7.51 45.88 16.08
C ILE A 39 8.80 46.11 15.29
N ALA A 40 9.36 45.05 14.69
CA ALA A 40 10.59 45.16 13.92
C ALA A 40 10.40 46.13 12.74
N THR A 41 11.23 47.17 12.66
CA THR A 41 11.18 48.17 11.58
C THR A 41 11.72 47.63 10.24
N ARG A 42 12.22 46.40 10.22
CA ARG A 42 12.75 45.72 9.04
C ARG A 42 12.43 44.23 9.11
N ASP A 43 12.22 43.61 7.97
CA ASP A 43 12.07 42.16 7.87
C ASP A 43 13.38 41.47 8.25
N LEU A 44 13.32 40.59 9.25
CA LEU A 44 14.43 39.75 9.65
C LEU A 44 14.31 38.41 8.91
N VAL A 45 15.19 38.19 7.93
CA VAL A 45 15.26 36.93 7.17
C VAL A 45 16.10 35.93 7.95
N SER A 46 15.60 34.70 8.12
CA SER A 46 16.34 33.62 8.78
C SER A 46 17.60 33.27 7.96
N PRO A 47 18.78 33.13 8.59
CA PRO A 47 19.99 32.68 7.88
C PRO A 47 19.91 31.24 7.35
N ARG A 48 18.95 30.44 7.83
CA ARG A 48 18.74 29.05 7.42
C ARG A 48 17.25 28.70 7.42
N ASP A 49 16.82 27.98 6.39
CA ASP A 49 15.48 27.40 6.32
C ASP A 49 15.47 26.10 7.12
N GLU A 50 14.95 26.14 8.35
CA GLU A 50 14.67 24.92 9.12
C GLU A 50 13.27 24.43 8.73
N THR A 51 13.22 23.43 7.85
CA THR A 51 11.95 22.82 7.44
C THR A 51 11.59 21.70 8.42
N PHE A 52 10.46 21.82 9.10
CA PHE A 52 9.96 20.76 9.98
C PHE A 52 9.38 19.60 9.17
N VAL A 53 10.11 18.50 9.07
CA VAL A 53 9.62 17.25 8.46
C VAL A 53 8.80 16.50 9.51
N SER A 54 7.47 16.51 9.36
CA SER A 54 6.58 15.75 10.23
C SER A 54 6.63 14.26 9.89
N THR A 55 7.12 13.44 10.81
CA THR A 55 7.14 11.98 10.69
C THR A 55 5.74 11.42 10.55
N VAL A 56 4.77 11.98 11.30
CA VAL A 56 3.36 11.54 11.28
C VAL A 56 2.70 11.78 9.92
N LEU A 57 2.94 12.94 9.30
CA LEU A 57 2.38 13.23 7.97
C LEU A 57 3.04 12.37 6.89
N THR A 58 4.32 12.04 7.06
CA THR A 58 5.05 11.15 6.16
C THR A 58 4.49 9.72 6.24
N GLU A 59 4.29 9.19 7.44
CA GLU A 59 3.69 7.88 7.65
C GLU A 59 2.26 7.81 7.10
N GLN A 60 1.42 8.81 7.38
CA GLN A 60 0.07 8.87 6.82
C GLN A 60 0.07 8.90 5.28
N ALA A 61 0.99 9.64 4.65
CA ALA A 61 1.11 9.66 3.20
C ALA A 61 1.55 8.30 2.63
N MET A 62 2.42 7.58 3.34
CA MET A 62 2.84 6.22 2.96
C MET A 62 1.69 5.22 3.08
N ASP A 63 0.90 5.27 4.14
CA ASP A 63 -0.27 4.41 4.33
C ASP A 63 -1.34 4.66 3.26
N LEU A 64 -1.61 5.94 2.95
CA LEU A 64 -2.54 6.30 1.87
C LEU A 64 -2.05 5.84 0.50
N ALA A 65 -0.73 5.90 0.24
CA ALA A 65 -0.14 5.39 -0.99
C ALA A 65 -0.23 3.85 -1.07
N ALA A 66 -0.07 3.14 0.04
CA ALA A 66 -0.23 1.69 0.10
C ALA A 66 -1.68 1.27 -0.18
N LEU A 67 -2.66 1.97 0.40
CA LEU A 67 -4.09 1.72 0.17
C LEU A 67 -4.55 2.09 -1.25
N ALA A 68 -3.84 2.99 -1.93
CA ALA A 68 -4.16 3.42 -3.28
C ALA A 68 -3.75 2.40 -4.36
N VAL A 69 -2.93 1.39 -4.02
CA VAL A 69 -2.59 0.28 -4.92
C VAL A 69 -3.74 -0.73 -4.91
N PRO A 70 -4.46 -0.92 -6.03
CA PRO A 70 -5.51 -1.93 -6.10
C PRO A 70 -4.91 -3.33 -5.97
N ASP A 71 -5.57 -4.21 -5.21
CA ASP A 71 -5.22 -5.63 -5.21
C ASP A 71 -5.39 -6.21 -6.61
N VAL A 72 -4.28 -6.63 -7.22
CA VAL A 72 -4.30 -7.33 -8.51
C VAL A 72 -4.55 -8.81 -8.23
N LEU A 73 -5.82 -9.20 -8.20
CA LEU A 73 -6.22 -10.60 -8.14
C LEU A 73 -5.94 -11.26 -9.50
N VAL A 74 -4.80 -11.95 -9.59
CA VAL A 74 -4.48 -12.79 -10.75
C VAL A 74 -5.15 -14.14 -10.55
N ALA A 75 -6.00 -14.54 -11.51
CA ALA A 75 -6.56 -15.89 -11.52
C ALA A 75 -5.42 -16.91 -11.71
N ASP A 76 -5.36 -17.93 -10.85
CA ASP A 76 -4.38 -19.00 -10.98
C ASP A 76 -4.65 -19.82 -12.26
N PRO A 77 -3.73 -19.83 -13.23
CA PRO A 77 -3.91 -20.53 -14.51
C PRO A 77 -4.04 -22.05 -14.36
N ASN A 78 -3.69 -22.62 -13.20
CA ASN A 78 -3.74 -24.06 -12.95
C ASN A 78 -5.10 -24.55 -12.45
N VAL A 79 -5.96 -23.66 -11.97
CA VAL A 79 -7.27 -24.06 -11.41
C VAL A 79 -8.13 -24.71 -12.49
N ALA A 80 -8.24 -24.09 -13.66
CA ALA A 80 -9.06 -24.61 -14.75
C ALA A 80 -8.66 -26.04 -15.20
N PRO A 81 -7.39 -26.31 -15.56
CA PRO A 81 -6.97 -27.66 -15.93
C PRO A 81 -7.07 -28.65 -14.75
N SER A 82 -6.82 -28.22 -13.52
CA SER A 82 -6.95 -29.09 -12.34
C SER A 82 -8.39 -29.54 -12.10
N GLN A 83 -9.37 -28.65 -12.28
CA GLN A 83 -10.78 -29.00 -12.09
C GLN A 83 -11.30 -29.92 -13.20
N LEU A 84 -10.87 -29.69 -14.45
CA LEU A 84 -11.20 -30.60 -15.56
C LEU A 84 -10.60 -32.00 -15.35
N ALA A 85 -9.35 -32.09 -14.88
CA ALA A 85 -8.74 -33.39 -14.58
C ALA A 85 -9.50 -34.15 -13.48
N LYS A 86 -9.98 -33.46 -12.43
CA LYS A 86 -10.80 -34.08 -11.39
C LYS A 86 -12.16 -34.58 -11.90
N LEU A 87 -12.76 -33.84 -12.84
CA LEU A 87 -13.99 -34.27 -13.50
C LEU A 87 -13.74 -35.56 -14.30
N ASP A 88 -12.67 -35.60 -15.09
CA ASP A 88 -12.31 -36.77 -15.89
C ASP A 88 -12.03 -37.99 -15.00
N GLU A 89 -11.31 -37.81 -13.89
CA GLU A 89 -11.07 -38.87 -12.89
C GLU A 89 -12.38 -39.42 -12.31
N SER A 90 -13.29 -38.52 -11.92
CA SER A 90 -14.59 -38.91 -11.37
C SER A 90 -15.46 -39.63 -12.40
N ALA A 91 -15.46 -39.15 -13.65
CA ALA A 91 -16.20 -39.76 -14.74
C ALA A 91 -15.63 -41.14 -15.13
N ALA A 92 -14.31 -41.31 -15.08
CA ALA A 92 -13.65 -42.58 -15.30
C ALA A 92 -14.03 -43.60 -14.21
N ALA A 93 -13.95 -43.21 -12.94
CA ALA A 93 -14.35 -44.07 -11.82
C ALA A 93 -15.82 -44.52 -11.91
N ILE A 94 -16.72 -43.61 -12.30
CA ILE A 94 -18.13 -43.97 -12.52
C ILE A 94 -18.27 -44.94 -13.71
N SER A 95 -17.50 -44.74 -14.77
CA SER A 95 -17.55 -45.61 -15.95
C SER A 95 -17.04 -47.01 -15.65
N GLU A 96 -15.99 -47.12 -14.85
CA GLU A 96 -15.46 -48.40 -14.34
C GLU A 96 -16.52 -49.13 -13.51
N ILE A 97 -17.16 -48.45 -12.56
CA ILE A 97 -18.23 -49.03 -11.74
C ILE A 97 -19.40 -49.51 -12.61
N ARG A 98 -19.76 -48.79 -13.68
CA ARG A 98 -20.87 -49.18 -14.57
C ARG A 98 -20.56 -50.37 -15.46
N GLN A 99 -19.28 -50.57 -15.81
CA GLN A 99 -18.81 -51.64 -16.69
C GLN A 99 -18.34 -52.87 -15.92
N ASP A 100 -18.41 -52.82 -14.59
CA ASP A 100 -18.06 -53.92 -13.71
C ASP A 100 -19.20 -54.95 -13.69
N ASP A 101 -19.03 -56.01 -14.49
CA ASP A 101 -19.96 -57.13 -14.59
C ASP A 101 -20.01 -58.00 -13.31
N ASP A 102 -19.05 -57.85 -12.39
CA ASP A 102 -18.99 -58.62 -11.14
C ASP A 102 -19.83 -57.99 -10.01
N LEU A 103 -20.29 -56.74 -10.18
CA LEU A 103 -21.11 -56.03 -9.20
C LEU A 103 -22.61 -56.29 -9.42
N ASP A 104 -23.33 -56.63 -8.34
CA ASP A 104 -24.79 -56.57 -8.35
C ASP A 104 -25.29 -55.12 -8.28
N GLU A 105 -26.54 -54.87 -8.68
CA GLU A 105 -27.10 -53.50 -8.73
C GLU A 105 -27.05 -52.80 -7.37
N ALA A 106 -27.17 -53.55 -6.27
CA ALA A 106 -27.07 -53.00 -4.91
C ALA A 106 -25.66 -52.51 -4.59
N SER A 107 -24.63 -53.29 -4.92
CA SER A 107 -23.22 -52.94 -4.72
C SER A 107 -22.79 -51.81 -5.66
N MET A 108 -23.24 -51.83 -6.91
CA MET A 108 -23.01 -50.75 -7.87
C MET A 108 -23.59 -49.42 -7.37
N ARG A 109 -24.84 -49.44 -6.88
CA ARG A 109 -25.48 -48.26 -6.27
C ARG A 109 -24.68 -47.75 -5.07
N GLN A 110 -24.21 -48.65 -4.19
CA GLN A 110 -23.42 -48.29 -3.03
C GLN A 110 -22.06 -47.67 -3.41
N ALA A 111 -21.41 -48.18 -4.46
CA ALA A 111 -20.16 -47.64 -4.98
C ALA A 111 -20.37 -46.23 -5.58
N LEU A 112 -21.43 -46.03 -6.36
CA LEU A 112 -21.76 -44.72 -6.94
C LEU A 112 -22.09 -43.66 -5.88
N LEU A 113 -22.74 -44.03 -4.78
CA LEU A 113 -23.05 -43.12 -3.67
C LEU A 113 -21.80 -42.55 -2.97
N ALA A 114 -20.63 -43.17 -3.15
CA ALA A 114 -19.38 -42.63 -2.64
C ALA A 114 -18.83 -41.46 -3.48
N ILE A 115 -19.32 -41.31 -4.72
CA ILE A 115 -18.80 -40.35 -5.71
C ILE A 115 -19.84 -39.25 -5.99
N VAL A 116 -21.11 -39.62 -6.11
CA VAL A 116 -22.20 -38.72 -6.51
C VAL A 116 -23.33 -38.70 -5.49
N SER A 117 -24.21 -37.69 -5.60
CA SER A 117 -25.43 -37.62 -4.80
C SER A 117 -26.39 -38.76 -5.14
N ARG A 118 -27.31 -39.07 -4.21
CA ARG A 118 -28.34 -40.10 -4.40
C ARG A 118 -29.13 -39.93 -5.71
N ASP A 119 -29.60 -38.71 -5.98
CA ASP A 119 -30.35 -38.41 -7.21
C ASP A 119 -29.48 -38.62 -8.46
N GLY A 120 -28.19 -38.30 -8.36
CA GLY A 120 -27.20 -38.56 -9.39
C GLY A 120 -27.00 -40.07 -9.62
N THR A 121 -26.91 -40.86 -8.55
CA THR A 121 -26.82 -42.33 -8.63
C THR A 121 -28.00 -42.93 -9.37
N ASP A 122 -29.23 -42.58 -8.97
CA ASP A 122 -30.43 -43.13 -9.59
C ASP A 122 -30.54 -42.70 -11.06
N THR A 123 -30.12 -41.47 -11.38
CA THR A 123 -30.04 -40.99 -12.77
C THR A 123 -29.00 -41.78 -13.56
N ILE A 124 -27.80 -41.99 -13.02
CA ILE A 124 -26.74 -42.73 -13.72
C ILE A 124 -27.20 -44.16 -14.01
N LEU A 125 -27.77 -44.86 -13.03
CA LEU A 125 -28.20 -46.25 -13.20
C LEU A 125 -29.24 -46.46 -14.33
N ILE A 126 -30.04 -45.44 -14.67
CA ILE A 126 -31.05 -45.53 -15.75
C ILE A 126 -30.53 -45.09 -17.13
N LEU A 127 -29.34 -44.50 -17.22
CA LEU A 127 -28.76 -44.05 -18.49
C LEU A 127 -28.15 -45.22 -19.26
N SER A 128 -28.34 -45.23 -20.58
CA SER A 128 -27.53 -46.06 -21.47
C SER A 128 -26.11 -45.51 -21.55
N ASP A 129 -25.15 -46.32 -21.99
CA ASP A 129 -23.75 -45.92 -22.07
C ASP A 129 -23.52 -44.77 -23.06
N GLU A 130 -24.29 -44.69 -24.15
CA GLU A 130 -24.22 -43.57 -25.08
C GLU A 130 -24.77 -42.28 -24.47
N ARG A 131 -25.76 -42.38 -23.57
CA ARG A 131 -26.25 -41.20 -22.84
C ARG A 131 -25.25 -40.78 -21.77
N TRP A 132 -24.65 -41.74 -21.06
CA TRP A 132 -23.59 -41.49 -20.10
C TRP A 132 -22.40 -40.75 -20.73
N GLN A 133 -21.90 -41.24 -21.88
CA GLN A 133 -20.79 -40.58 -22.57
C GLN A 133 -21.13 -39.15 -23.01
N ARG A 134 -22.38 -38.90 -23.41
CA ARG A 134 -22.84 -37.53 -23.71
C ARG A 134 -22.86 -36.65 -22.47
N VAL A 135 -23.27 -37.18 -21.31
CA VAL A 135 -23.25 -36.44 -20.04
C VAL A 135 -21.82 -36.05 -19.67
N VAL A 136 -20.85 -36.96 -19.80
CA VAL A 136 -19.43 -36.67 -19.51
C VAL A 136 -18.91 -35.53 -20.39
N VAL A 137 -19.18 -35.59 -21.70
CA VAL A 137 -18.78 -34.53 -22.63
C VAL A 137 -19.45 -33.18 -22.30
N ALA A 138 -20.76 -33.20 -22.03
CA ALA A 138 -21.49 -31.97 -21.68
C ALA A 138 -20.99 -31.38 -20.36
N ALA A 139 -20.70 -32.22 -19.35
CA ALA A 139 -20.15 -31.77 -18.07
C ALA A 139 -18.80 -31.08 -18.26
N GLY A 140 -17.91 -31.63 -19.10
CA GLY A 140 -16.62 -31.02 -19.42
C GLY A 140 -16.76 -29.68 -20.13
N GLN A 141 -17.69 -29.56 -21.08
CA GLN A 141 -17.98 -28.32 -21.79
C GLN A 141 -18.55 -27.24 -20.87
N VAL A 142 -19.51 -27.60 -20.01
CA VAL A 142 -20.12 -26.67 -19.04
C VAL A 142 -19.09 -26.21 -18.03
N LEU A 143 -18.32 -27.13 -17.44
CA LEU A 143 -17.28 -26.79 -16.48
C LEU A 143 -16.20 -25.91 -17.11
N GLY A 144 -15.74 -26.26 -18.32
CA GLY A 144 -14.79 -25.44 -19.07
C GLY A 144 -15.32 -24.03 -19.34
N GLY A 145 -16.59 -23.88 -19.72
CA GLY A 145 -17.23 -22.58 -19.93
C GLY A 145 -17.35 -21.75 -18.66
N VAL A 146 -17.69 -22.37 -17.52
CA VAL A 146 -17.72 -21.71 -16.20
C VAL A 146 -16.32 -21.23 -15.79
N LEU A 147 -15.31 -22.08 -15.95
CA LEU A 147 -13.92 -21.77 -15.60
C LEU A 147 -13.33 -20.66 -16.49
N ALA A 148 -13.72 -20.61 -17.76
CA ALA A 148 -13.31 -19.56 -18.69
C ALA A 148 -14.06 -18.23 -18.47
N GLY A 149 -15.02 -18.17 -17.53
CA GLY A 149 -15.91 -17.02 -17.34
C GLY A 149 -16.86 -16.76 -18.51
N SER A 150 -16.91 -17.68 -19.48
CA SER A 150 -17.69 -17.59 -20.71
C SER A 150 -18.97 -18.42 -20.58
N ILE A 151 -19.78 -18.13 -19.58
CA ILE A 151 -21.18 -18.55 -19.62
C ILE A 151 -21.94 -17.40 -20.28
N THR A 152 -22.05 -17.45 -21.61
CA THR A 152 -23.07 -16.67 -22.32
C THR A 152 -24.42 -17.22 -21.85
N PRO A 153 -25.25 -16.45 -21.11
CA PRO A 153 -26.61 -16.88 -20.86
C PRO A 153 -27.36 -16.72 -22.18
N GLY A 154 -27.73 -17.83 -22.81
CA GLY A 154 -28.42 -17.81 -24.09
C GLY A 154 -29.28 -19.03 -24.31
N GLY A 155 -30.60 -18.85 -24.14
CA GLY A 155 -31.64 -19.78 -24.59
C GLY A 155 -32.82 -19.86 -23.64
#